data_AF-A0A8S3Z326-F1
#
_entry.id   AF-A0A8S3Z326-F1
#
_cell.length_a   1.000
_cell.length_b   1.000
_cell.length_c   1.000
_cell.angle_alpha   90.00
_cell.angle_beta   90.00
_cell.angle_gamma   90.00
#
_symmetry.space_group_name_H-M   'P 1'
#
loop_
_entity.id
_entity.type
_entity.pdbx_description
1 polymer ?
#
loop_
_entity_poly.entity_id
_entity_poly.type
_entity_poly.pdbx_seq_one_letter_code
_entity_poly.pdbx_strand_id
1 'polypeptide(L)' 'IKMCSRVEERDFVTAHHEMAHVAYFMAYKNRPLVDRDSANPAIYEAIGDLIKLSVLTPEHLKKLELISEVPTDR' A
#
# COMPACT_ATOMS: atom_id res chain seq x y z
N ILE A 1 6.12 4.69 10.29
CA ILE A 1 4.66 4.49 10.37
C ILE A 1 4.26 4.54 11.85
N LYS A 2 3.23 5.33 12.19
CA LYS A 2 2.64 5.35 13.54
C LYS A 2 1.13 5.12 13.42
N MET A 3 0.72 3.87 13.53
CA MET A 3 -0.65 3.41 13.33
C MET A 3 -1.05 2.49 14.51
N CYS A 4 -2.26 2.66 15.03
CA CYS A 4 -2.80 1.80 16.08
C CYS A 4 -3.56 0.61 15.44
N SER A 5 -2.82 -0.29 14.79
CA SER A 5 -3.40 -1.36 13.99
C SER A 5 -4.03 -2.48 14.82
N ARG A 6 -5.07 -3.08 14.26
CA ARG A 6 -5.76 -4.29 14.72
C ARG A 6 -5.65 -5.39 13.65
N VAL A 7 -5.96 -6.63 14.03
CA VAL A 7 -5.96 -7.78 13.11
C VAL A 7 -7.28 -7.80 12.35
N GLU A 8 -7.42 -6.87 11.40
CA GLU A 8 -8.61 -6.65 10.60
C GLU A 8 -8.22 -6.31 9.15
N GLU A 9 -9.06 -6.65 8.16
CA GLU A 9 -8.79 -6.42 6.73
C GLU A 9 -8.49 -4.95 6.44
N ARG A 10 -9.27 -4.03 7.01
CA ARG A 10 -9.08 -2.58 6.86
C ARG A 10 -7.66 -2.17 7.21
N ASP A 11 -7.17 -2.63 8.36
CA ASP A 11 -5.86 -2.25 8.85
C ASP A 11 -4.73 -2.94 8.09
N PHE A 12 -4.96 -4.14 7.55
CA PHE A 12 -4.06 -4.80 6.62
C PHE A 12 -3.87 -3.97 5.33
N VAL A 13 -4.96 -3.44 4.77
CA VAL A 13 -4.92 -2.59 3.57
C VAL A 13 -4.28 -1.24 3.88
N THR A 14 -4.63 -0.62 5.01
CA THR A 14 -4.01 0.65 5.44
C THR A 14 -2.52 0.49 5.68
N ALA A 15 -2.07 -0.61 6.29
CA ALA A 15 -0.65 -0.87 6.49
C ALA A 15 0.14 -0.90 5.15
N HIS A 16 -0.45 -1.45 4.08
CA HIS A 16 0.17 -1.43 2.75
C HIS A 16 0.26 -0.03 2.14
N HIS A 17 -0.80 0.77 2.30
CA HIS A 17 -0.82 2.17 1.86
C HIS A 17 0.27 2.99 2.56
N GLU A 18 0.36 2.88 3.88
CA GLU A 18 1.39 3.57 4.67
C GLU A 18 2.81 3.06 4.33
N MET A 19 2.95 1.77 4.02
CA MET A 19 4.22 1.21 3.56
C MET A 19 4.61 1.72 2.17
N ALA A 20 3.64 1.96 1.29
CA ALA A 20 3.88 2.56 -0.02
C ALA A 20 4.44 3.98 0.12
N HIS A 21 3.93 4.77 1.07
CA HIS A 21 4.50 6.07 1.42
C HIS A 21 5.96 5.96 1.89
N VAL A 22 6.28 4.99 2.74
CA VAL A 22 7.68 4.75 3.19
C VAL A 22 8.57 4.33 2.03
N ALA A 23 8.09 3.44 1.15
CA ALA A 23 8.82 3.01 -0.04
C ALA A 23 9.09 4.19 -0.99
N TYR A 24 8.08 5.05 -1.19
CA TYR A 24 8.22 6.25 -2.00
C TYR A 24 9.21 7.23 -1.39
N PHE A 25 9.14 7.47 -0.08
CA PHE A 25 10.14 8.26 0.66
C PHE A 25 11.57 7.75 0.49
N MET A 26 11.76 6.44 0.59
CA MET A 26 13.07 5.82 0.37
C MET A 26 13.57 5.94 -1.08
N ALA A 27 12.66 6.02 -2.05
CA ALA A 27 13.03 6.09 -3.47
C ALA A 27 13.77 7.39 -3.82
N TYR A 28 13.43 8.50 -3.19
CA TYR A 28 14.11 9.79 -3.40
C TYR A 28 15.20 10.09 -2.36
N LYS A 29 15.64 9.12 -1.56
CA LYS A 29 16.67 9.31 -0.51
C LYS A 29 17.99 9.94 -0.99
N ASN A 30 18.31 9.82 -2.29
CA ASN A 30 19.54 10.34 -2.89
C ASN A 30 19.35 11.68 -3.64
N ARG A 31 18.13 12.23 -3.68
CA ARG A 31 17.85 13.56 -4.27
C ARG A 31 18.38 14.68 -3.36
N PRO A 32 18.59 15.92 -3.84
CA PRO A 32 18.77 17.10 -3.00
C PRO A 32 17.63 17.25 -1.99
N LEU A 33 17.88 17.81 -0.80
CA LEU A 33 16.87 17.90 0.26
C LEU A 33 15.56 18.58 -0.21
N VAL A 34 15.69 19.61 -1.04
CA VAL A 34 14.56 20.36 -1.61
C VAL A 34 13.71 19.54 -2.60
N ASP A 35 14.23 18.42 -3.10
CA ASP A 35 13.57 17.52 -4.06
C ASP A 35 13.16 16.18 -3.40
N ARG A 36 13.21 16.08 -2.06
CA ARG A 36 12.83 14.87 -1.31
C ARG A 36 11.38 14.89 -0.86
N ASP A 37 10.49 15.22 -1.79
CA ASP A 37 9.06 15.19 -1.58
C ASP A 37 8.36 14.69 -2.85
N SER A 38 7.10 14.31 -2.72
CA SER A 38 6.22 14.10 -3.85
C SER A 38 6.11 15.34 -4.74
N ALA A 39 5.84 15.15 -6.04
CA ALA A 39 5.66 16.31 -6.92
C ALA A 39 4.43 17.16 -6.53
N ASN A 40 3.42 16.53 -5.94
CA ASN A 40 2.30 17.17 -5.26
C ASN A 40 1.60 16.14 -4.34
N PRO A 41 0.78 16.59 -3.35
CA PRO A 41 0.10 15.71 -2.41
C PRO A 41 -0.78 14.64 -3.07
N ALA A 42 -1.38 14.92 -4.23
CA ALA A 42 -2.24 13.95 -4.91
C ALA A 42 -1.45 12.74 -5.43
N ILE A 43 -0.23 12.93 -5.91
CA ILE A 43 0.64 11.81 -6.32
C ILE A 43 1.04 10.96 -5.12
N TYR A 44 1.32 11.59 -3.97
CA TYR A 44 1.68 10.88 -2.76
C TYR A 44 0.58 9.89 -2.33
N GLU A 45 -0.67 10.36 -2.26
CA GLU A 45 -1.83 9.55 -1.91
C GLU A 45 -2.17 8.51 -3.00
N ALA A 46 -2.09 8.88 -4.27
CA ALA A 46 -2.40 7.98 -5.39
C ALA A 46 -1.49 6.74 -5.42
N ILE A 47 -0.20 6.89 -5.07
CA ILE A 47 0.71 5.75 -4.96
C ILE A 47 0.26 4.80 -3.84
N GLY A 48 -0.12 5.33 -2.68
CA GLY A 48 -0.63 4.53 -1.58
C GLY A 48 -1.91 3.79 -1.94
N ASP A 49 -2.86 4.46 -2.60
CA ASP A 49 -4.13 3.88 -3.02
C ASP A 49 -3.98 2.85 -4.15
N LEU A 50 -3.06 3.07 -5.09
CA LEU A 50 -2.77 2.11 -6.15
C LEU A 50 -2.35 0.74 -5.59
N ILE A 51 -1.55 0.72 -4.53
CA ILE A 51 -1.13 -0.53 -3.89
C ILE A 51 -2.32 -1.30 -3.31
N LYS A 52 -3.31 -0.60 -2.74
CA LYS A 52 -4.53 -1.24 -2.19
C LYS A 52 -5.25 -2.07 -3.24
N LEU A 53 -5.32 -1.57 -4.49
CA LEU A 53 -5.97 -2.27 -5.60
C LEU A 53 -5.33 -3.62 -5.90
N SER A 54 -4.01 -3.75 -5.72
CA SER A 54 -3.29 -5.02 -5.92
C SER A 54 -3.43 -5.95 -4.71
N VAL A 55 -3.37 -5.39 -3.50
CA VAL A 55 -3.42 -6.13 -2.24
C VAL A 55 -4.77 -6.84 -2.03
N LEU A 56 -5.86 -6.20 -2.46
CA LEU A 56 -7.21 -6.75 -2.33
C LEU A 56 -7.61 -7.73 -3.45
N THR A 57 -6.72 -8.00 -4.41
CA THR A 57 -7.03 -9.00 -5.43
C THR A 57 -7.15 -10.39 -4.79
N PRO A 58 -8.16 -11.20 -5.15
CA PRO A 58 -8.30 -12.54 -4.58
C PRO A 58 -7.09 -13.43 -4.86
N GLU A 59 -6.41 -13.23 -5.98
CA GLU A 59 -5.15 -13.93 -6.31
C GLU A 59 -4.04 -13.60 -5.31
N HIS A 60 -3.92 -12.34 -4.89
CA HIS A 60 -2.94 -11.93 -3.88
C HIS A 60 -3.29 -12.52 -2.52
N LEU A 61 -4.55 -12.42 -2.10
CA LEU A 61 -5.01 -12.99 -0.83
C LEU A 61 -4.84 -14.52 -0.79
N LYS A 62 -5.08 -15.20 -1.91
CA LYS A 62 -4.87 -16.64 -2.03
C LYS A 62 -3.40 -17.02 -1.91
N LYS A 63 -2.49 -16.24 -2.50
CA LYS A 63 -1.03 -16.43 -2.37
C LYS A 63 -0.52 -16.27 -0.94
N LEU A 64 -1.18 -15.41 -0.16
CA LEU A 64 -0.90 -15.22 1.26
C LEU A 64 -1.64 -16.22 2.16
N GLU A 65 -2.40 -17.16 1.58
CA GLU A 65 -3.21 -18.14 2.30
C GLU A 65 -4.29 -17.53 3.21
N LEU A 66 -4.70 -16.28 2.93
CA LEU A 66 -5.78 -15.59 3.66
C LEU A 66 -7.18 -16.03 3.21
N ILE A 67 -7.28 -16.63 2.03
CA ILE A 67 -8.50 -17.25 1.50
C ILE A 67 -8.21 -18.65 0.95
N SER A 68 -9.21 -19.53 0.99
CA SER A 68 -9.08 -20.92 0.51
C SER A 68 -9.13 -21.03 -1.01
N GLU A 69 -9.90 -20.20 -1.70
CA GLU A 69 -10.10 -20.26 -3.15
C GLU A 69 -10.26 -18.85 -3.72
N VAL A 70 -9.86 -18.66 -4.98
CA VAL A 70 -10.12 -17.43 -5.74
C VAL A 70 -11.59 -17.46 -6.17
N PRO A 71 -12.44 -16.50 -5.76
CA PRO A 71 -13.82 -16.42 -6.20
C PRO A 71 -13.87 -16.32 -7.72
N THR A 72 -14.61 -17.20 -8.37
CA THR A 72 -14.96 -17.05 -9.79
C THR A 72 -16.15 -16.12 -9.87
N ASP A 73 -16.09 -15.05 -10.67
CA ASP A 73 -17.26 -14.23 -11.01
C ASP A 73 -18.35 -15.15 -11.60
N ARG A 74 -19.34 -15.50 -10.77
CA ARG A 74 -20.57 -16.19 -11.15
C ARG A 74 -21.74 -15.47 -10.51
#